data_AF-W1NCT6-F1
#
_entry.id   AF-W1NCT6-F1
#
_cell.length_a   1.000
_cell.length_b   1.000
_cell.length_c   1.000
_cell.angle_alpha   90.00
_cell.angle_beta   90.00
_cell.angle_gamma   90.00
#
_symmetry.space_group_name_H-M   'P 1'
#
loop_
_entity.id
_entity.type
_entity.pdbx_description
1 polymer ?
#
loop_
_entity_poly.entity_id
_entity_poly.type
_entity_poly.pdbx_seq_one_letter_code
_entity_poly.pdbx_strand_id
1 'polypeptide(L)'
;MHPVQCRCGTFRARLEGHGPHNRVICYCANCQAFARALDKACETLDAQGGSEIVQVAQSRLRFEQGEEQLAVLRLSESGMLRWYASCCSTPIGNTMLNPRMPFIGLVHTCLDPARMDTDFGTKVAVVNVGSALGEPKPRARGFLGVCLRLVRMLAGSLFRGSWRGSPLFDESGKPRITPRVLSAEELANAKRHP
;
A
#
# COMPACT_ATOMS: atom_id res chain seq x y z
N MET A 1 5.87 -17.85 -0.51
CA MET A 1 5.02 -17.03 0.39
C MET A 1 5.91 -15.94 0.97
N HIS A 2 5.41 -14.73 1.12
CA HIS A 2 6.20 -13.57 1.57
C HIS A 2 5.70 -13.09 2.94
N PRO A 3 6.58 -12.96 3.96
CA PRO A 3 6.21 -12.43 5.27
C PRO A 3 5.76 -10.96 5.20
N VAL A 4 4.73 -10.60 5.96
CA VAL A 4 4.28 -9.22 6.14
C VAL A 4 4.21 -8.94 7.64
N GLN A 5 4.90 -7.92 8.14
CA GLN A 5 4.91 -7.60 9.57
C GLN A 5 5.06 -6.11 9.83
N CYS A 6 4.55 -5.63 10.96
CA CYS A 6 4.90 -4.30 11.44
C CYS A 6 6.32 -4.29 12.05
N ARG A 7 6.88 -3.10 12.27
CA ARG A 7 8.25 -2.95 12.79
C ARG A 7 8.46 -3.60 14.16
N CYS A 8 7.47 -3.52 15.05
CA CYS A 8 7.56 -4.13 16.38
C CYS A 8 7.15 -5.62 16.41
N GLY A 9 6.73 -6.20 15.27
CA GLY A 9 6.35 -7.60 15.14
C GLY A 9 5.00 -7.98 15.77
N THR A 10 4.26 -7.05 16.38
CA THR A 10 2.95 -7.33 16.99
C THR A 10 1.89 -7.70 15.95
N PHE A 11 1.88 -7.01 14.80
CA PHE A 11 1.07 -7.38 13.64
C PHE A 11 1.90 -8.27 12.70
N ARG A 12 1.38 -9.45 12.37
CA ARG A 12 1.96 -10.39 11.41
C ARG A 12 0.92 -10.94 10.46
N ALA A 13 1.32 -11.05 9.21
CA ALA A 13 0.53 -11.55 8.11
C ALA A 13 1.44 -12.24 7.09
N ARG A 14 0.83 -12.90 6.12
CA ARG A 14 1.53 -13.57 5.04
C ARG A 14 0.87 -13.27 3.72
N LEU A 15 1.69 -13.09 2.70
CA LEU A 15 1.25 -13.00 1.33
C LEU A 15 1.49 -14.33 0.61
N GLU A 16 0.42 -14.90 0.06
CA GLU A 16 0.48 -16.09 -0.77
C GLU A 16 1.27 -15.79 -2.07
N GLY A 17 2.18 -16.71 -2.42
CA GLY A 17 3.20 -16.48 -3.45
C GLY A 17 2.69 -16.54 -4.90
N HIS A 18 1.44 -16.93 -5.13
CA HIS A 18 0.93 -17.19 -6.47
C HIS A 18 0.14 -15.99 -7.01
N GLY A 19 0.34 -15.67 -8.28
CA GLY A 19 -0.47 -14.71 -9.03
C GLY A 19 0.25 -13.41 -9.40
N PRO A 20 -0.40 -12.56 -10.22
CA PRO A 20 0.20 -11.34 -10.73
C PRO A 20 0.50 -10.34 -9.61
N HIS A 21 1.59 -9.59 -9.78
CA HIS A 21 1.98 -8.49 -8.89
C HIS A 21 2.62 -7.35 -9.69
N ASN A 22 2.58 -6.15 -9.12
CA ASN A 22 3.39 -5.01 -9.53
C ASN A 22 4.35 -4.64 -8.41
N ARG A 23 5.51 -4.11 -8.77
CA ARG A 23 6.45 -3.45 -7.87
C ARG A 23 6.72 -2.06 -8.43
N VAL A 24 6.43 -1.03 -7.64
CA VAL A 24 6.44 0.36 -8.09
C VAL A 24 7.09 1.24 -7.04
N ILE A 25 7.77 2.31 -7.45
CA ILE A 25 8.06 3.46 -6.59
C ILE A 25 7.12 4.58 -7.03
N CYS A 26 6.30 5.03 -6.10
CA CYS A 26 5.30 6.08 -6.33
C CYS A 26 5.73 7.37 -5.63
N TYR A 27 5.82 8.44 -6.40
CA TYR A 27 6.26 9.76 -5.91
C TYR A 27 5.10 10.74 -5.65
N CYS A 28 3.84 10.27 -5.65
CA CYS A 28 2.72 11.19 -5.50
C CYS A 28 2.69 11.82 -4.09
N ALA A 29 2.24 13.07 -4.01
CA ALA A 29 2.11 13.81 -2.76
C ALA A 29 1.30 13.06 -1.69
N ASN A 30 0.33 12.23 -2.10
CA ASN A 30 -0.48 11.45 -1.17
C ASN A 30 0.29 10.25 -0.57
N CYS A 31 1.25 9.64 -1.27
CA CYS A 31 2.10 8.60 -0.66
C CYS A 31 3.05 9.22 0.36
N GLN A 32 3.63 10.37 0.04
CA GLN A 32 4.45 11.16 0.96
C GLN A 32 3.66 11.58 2.21
N ALA A 33 2.46 12.13 2.02
CA ALA A 33 1.60 12.55 3.12
C ALA A 33 1.18 11.39 4.03
N PHE A 34 0.99 10.19 3.49
CA PHE A 34 0.69 9.02 4.33
C PHE A 34 1.86 8.67 5.26
N ALA A 35 3.08 8.61 4.72
CA ALA A 35 4.26 8.33 5.53
C ALA A 35 4.49 9.42 6.59
N ARG A 36 4.30 10.69 6.23
CA ARG A 36 4.44 11.83 7.17
C ARG A 36 3.35 11.85 8.24
N ALA A 37 2.10 11.57 7.90
CA ALA A 37 0.99 11.52 8.86
C ALA A 37 1.16 10.42 9.93
N LEU A 38 1.99 9.40 9.64
CA LEU A 38 2.35 8.36 10.58
C LEU A 38 3.68 8.62 11.32
N ASP A 39 4.33 9.75 11.03
CA ASP A 39 5.70 10.04 11.48
C ASP A 39 6.68 8.91 11.11
N LYS A 40 6.57 8.42 9.86
CA LYS A 40 7.39 7.34 9.29
C LYS A 40 8.05 7.71 7.96
N ALA A 41 8.19 9.01 7.69
CA ALA A 41 8.74 9.50 6.43
C ALA A 41 10.17 9.01 6.20
N CYS A 42 11.02 9.04 7.24
CA CYS A 42 12.42 8.61 7.16
C CYS A 42 12.58 7.12 6.87
N GLU A 43 11.69 6.28 7.37
CA GLU A 43 11.75 4.83 7.12
C GLU A 43 11.06 4.43 5.81
N THR A 44 10.08 5.21 5.34
CA THR A 44 9.21 4.81 4.22
C THR A 44 9.61 5.42 2.89
N LEU A 45 10.08 6.66 2.88
CA LEU A 45 10.34 7.42 1.66
C LEU A 45 11.82 7.34 1.26
N ASP A 46 12.08 7.23 -0.04
CA ASP A 46 13.42 7.47 -0.57
C ASP A 46 13.79 8.97 -0.50
N ALA A 47 15.04 9.29 -0.87
CA ALA A 47 15.58 10.65 -0.83
C ALA A 47 14.78 11.68 -1.65
N GLN A 48 14.01 11.24 -2.65
CA GLN A 48 13.18 12.08 -3.52
C GLN A 48 11.68 11.94 -3.18
N GLY A 49 11.32 11.37 -2.03
CA GLY A 49 9.94 11.24 -1.58
C GLY A 49 9.17 10.07 -2.21
N GLY A 50 9.86 9.09 -2.78
CA GLY A 50 9.25 7.89 -3.38
C GLY A 50 8.93 6.84 -2.34
N SER A 51 7.72 6.27 -2.39
CA SER A 51 7.37 5.07 -1.61
C SER A 51 7.41 3.84 -2.50
N GLU A 52 8.21 2.85 -2.13
CA GLU A 52 8.18 1.54 -2.79
C GLU A 52 6.97 0.73 -2.33
N ILE A 53 6.22 0.20 -3.29
CA ILE A 53 4.92 -0.44 -3.10
C ILE A 53 4.84 -1.71 -3.96
N VAL A 54 4.39 -2.80 -3.34
CA VAL A 54 4.04 -4.05 -4.02
C VAL A 54 2.52 -4.16 -4.12
N GLN A 55 1.99 -4.18 -5.35
CA GLN A 55 0.55 -4.34 -5.58
C GLN A 55 0.21 -5.80 -5.89
N VAL A 56 -0.75 -6.33 -5.14
CA VAL A 56 -1.21 -7.73 -5.24
C VAL A 56 -2.71 -7.83 -4.98
N ALA A 57 -3.32 -8.95 -5.36
CA ALA A 57 -4.72 -9.21 -5.04
C ALA A 57 -4.91 -9.29 -3.52
N GLN A 58 -5.94 -8.64 -2.99
CA GLN A 58 -6.24 -8.63 -1.54
C GLN A 58 -6.48 -10.05 -1.01
N SER A 59 -7.06 -10.92 -1.83
CA SER A 59 -7.30 -12.32 -1.51
C SER A 59 -6.06 -13.17 -1.30
N ARG A 60 -4.85 -12.63 -1.54
CA ARG A 60 -3.57 -13.29 -1.24
C ARG A 60 -3.06 -12.98 0.17
N LEU A 61 -3.66 -12.00 0.86
CA LEU A 61 -3.27 -11.60 2.20
C LEU A 61 -3.95 -12.51 3.23
N ARG A 62 -3.18 -13.01 4.18
CA ARG A 62 -3.64 -13.81 5.32
C ARG A 62 -3.11 -13.20 6.59
N PHE A 63 -3.99 -12.87 7.53
CA PHE A 63 -3.56 -12.42 8.86
C PHE A 63 -3.16 -13.63 9.71
N GLU A 64 -2.05 -13.49 10.42
CA GLU A 64 -1.51 -14.54 11.31
C GLU A 64 -1.61 -14.11 12.77
N GLN A 65 -1.40 -12.83 13.08
CA GLN A 65 -1.46 -12.27 14.42
C GLN A 65 -1.68 -10.75 14.42
N GLY A 66 -2.30 -10.23 15.48
CA GLY A 66 -2.30 -8.80 15.78
C GLY A 66 -3.26 -8.00 14.91
N GLU A 67 -4.32 -8.64 14.40
CA GLU A 67 -5.33 -7.99 13.56
C GLU A 67 -5.99 -6.80 14.28
N GLU A 68 -6.14 -6.89 15.59
CA GLU A 68 -6.64 -5.81 16.45
C GLU A 68 -5.73 -4.57 16.47
N GLN A 69 -4.47 -4.71 16.05
CA GLN A 69 -3.54 -3.59 15.86
C GLN A 69 -3.68 -2.93 14.49
N LEU A 70 -4.50 -3.46 13.59
CA LEU A 70 -4.68 -2.87 12.28
C LEU A 70 -5.61 -1.64 12.40
N ALA A 71 -5.20 -0.54 11.78
CA ALA A 71 -5.94 0.71 11.76
C ALA A 71 -5.99 1.28 10.34
N VAL A 72 -6.96 2.17 10.08
CA VAL A 72 -7.17 2.76 8.77
C VAL A 72 -7.19 4.27 8.85
N LEU A 73 -6.39 4.90 7.99
CA LEU A 73 -6.35 6.33 7.77
C LEU A 73 -6.88 6.69 6.39
N ARG A 74 -7.59 7.81 6.27
CA ARG A 74 -7.92 8.45 5.00
C ARG A 74 -7.39 9.87 5.02
N LEU A 75 -6.72 10.27 3.93
CA LEU A 75 -6.24 11.64 3.77
C LEU A 75 -7.38 12.62 3.46
N SER A 76 -8.50 12.12 2.94
CA SER A 76 -9.73 12.88 2.66
C SER A 76 -10.94 11.94 2.64
N GLU A 77 -12.14 12.51 2.71
CA GLU A 77 -13.42 11.78 2.66
C GLU A 77 -13.66 10.96 1.39
N SER A 78 -12.94 11.23 0.30
CA SER A 78 -13.00 10.48 -0.96
C SER A 78 -11.73 9.69 -1.25
N GLY A 79 -10.71 9.80 -0.39
CA GLY A 79 -9.41 9.17 -0.59
C GLY A 79 -9.41 7.65 -0.38
N MET A 80 -8.31 7.03 -0.81
CA MET A 80 -8.01 5.61 -0.55
C MET A 80 -7.97 5.31 0.94
N LEU A 81 -8.21 4.05 1.28
CA LEU A 81 -7.99 3.50 2.62
C LEU A 81 -6.52 3.19 2.78
N ARG A 82 -5.90 3.72 3.84
CA ARG A 82 -4.48 3.56 4.12
C ARG A 82 -4.31 2.82 5.43
N TRP A 83 -3.94 1.56 5.31
CA TRP A 83 -3.81 0.59 6.40
C TRP A 83 -2.46 0.73 7.07
N TYR A 84 -2.44 0.76 8.39
CA TYR A 84 -1.22 0.83 9.20
C TYR A 84 -1.40 0.04 10.50
N ALA A 85 -0.30 -0.36 11.12
CA ALA A 85 -0.32 -1.01 12.43
C ALA A 85 -0.24 0.06 13.53
N SER A 86 -1.29 0.21 14.33
CA SER A 86 -1.42 1.23 15.39
C SER A 86 -0.38 1.08 16.50
N CYS A 87 0.07 -0.14 16.80
CA CYS A 87 1.09 -0.43 17.81
C CYS A 87 2.44 0.30 17.60
N CYS A 88 2.80 0.64 16.36
CA CYS A 88 4.07 1.33 16.06
C CYS A 88 3.99 2.27 14.85
N SER A 89 2.78 2.60 14.41
CA SER A 89 2.49 3.39 13.21
C SER A 89 3.11 2.87 11.91
N THR A 90 3.44 1.56 11.81
CA THR A 90 4.06 1.02 10.58
C THR A 90 3.07 1.08 9.42
N PRO A 91 3.40 1.71 8.28
CA PRO A 91 2.57 1.68 7.09
C PRO A 91 2.46 0.25 6.56
N ILE A 92 1.24 -0.26 6.37
CA ILE A 92 1.02 -1.63 5.87
C ILE A 92 0.66 -1.61 4.39
N GLY A 93 -0.38 -0.88 4.00
CA GLY A 93 -0.77 -0.87 2.60
C GLY A 93 -1.96 0.02 2.29
N ASN A 94 -2.41 0.03 1.04
CA ASN A 94 -3.49 0.90 0.58
C ASN A 94 -4.47 0.13 -0.28
N THR A 95 -5.77 0.37 -0.08
CA THR A 95 -6.84 -0.19 -0.89
C THR A 95 -7.80 0.89 -1.36
N MET A 96 -8.48 0.62 -2.47
CA MET A 96 -9.64 1.41 -2.86
C MET A 96 -10.82 1.10 -1.93
N LEU A 97 -11.74 2.06 -1.76
CA LEU A 97 -12.98 1.83 -1.01
C LEU A 97 -13.91 0.84 -1.74
N ASN A 98 -13.88 0.85 -3.08
CA ASN A 98 -14.68 -0.06 -3.89
C ASN A 98 -14.12 -1.50 -3.79
N PRO A 99 -14.86 -2.48 -3.25
CA PRO A 99 -14.41 -3.86 -3.11
C PRO A 99 -14.19 -4.56 -4.47
N ARG A 100 -14.76 -4.03 -5.56
CA ARG A 100 -14.50 -4.52 -6.93
C ARG A 100 -13.16 -4.05 -7.50
N MET A 101 -12.38 -3.31 -6.73
CA MET A 101 -10.96 -3.04 -6.97
C MET A 101 -10.10 -3.85 -5.98
N PRO A 102 -10.09 -5.20 -6.05
CA PRO A 102 -9.57 -6.10 -5.02
C PRO A 102 -8.04 -6.22 -5.03
N PHE A 103 -7.33 -5.10 -5.10
CA PHE A 103 -5.88 -5.06 -4.91
C PHE A 103 -5.51 -4.28 -3.65
N ILE A 104 -4.38 -4.64 -3.06
CA ILE A 104 -3.71 -3.88 -2.01
C ILE A 104 -2.32 -3.50 -2.52
N GLY A 105 -1.93 -2.24 -2.34
CA GLY A 105 -0.55 -1.80 -2.48
C GLY A 105 0.14 -1.83 -1.13
N LEU A 106 0.89 -2.90 -0.85
CA LEU A 106 1.69 -3.08 0.37
C LEU A 106 2.93 -2.18 0.33
N VAL A 107 3.19 -1.47 1.42
CA VAL A 107 4.35 -0.59 1.54
C VAL A 107 5.58 -1.42 1.92
N HIS A 108 6.72 -1.18 1.29
CA HIS A 108 7.93 -2.00 1.47
C HIS A 108 8.38 -2.18 2.93
N THR A 109 8.12 -1.20 3.80
CA THR A 109 8.49 -1.23 5.22
C THR A 109 7.84 -2.36 6.02
N CYS A 110 6.75 -2.94 5.52
CA CYS A 110 6.09 -4.09 6.16
C CYS A 110 6.44 -5.42 5.50
N LEU A 111 7.28 -5.43 4.48
CA LEU A 111 7.69 -6.58 3.68
C LEU A 111 9.09 -7.05 4.09
N ASP A 112 9.39 -8.33 3.89
CA ASP A 112 10.73 -8.88 4.14
C ASP A 112 11.70 -8.41 3.04
N PRO A 113 12.65 -7.50 3.34
CA PRO A 113 13.54 -6.93 2.34
C PRO A 113 14.44 -7.99 1.69
N ALA A 114 14.83 -9.04 2.42
CA ALA A 114 15.71 -10.10 1.91
C ALA A 114 15.03 -10.94 0.81
N ARG A 115 13.70 -10.89 0.72
CA ARG A 115 12.91 -11.68 -0.22
C ARG A 115 12.26 -10.86 -1.33
N MET A 116 12.36 -9.54 -1.30
CA MET A 116 11.69 -8.64 -2.25
C MET A 116 12.02 -8.98 -3.71
N ASP A 117 13.29 -9.15 -4.03
CA ASP A 117 13.74 -9.46 -5.39
C ASP A 117 13.33 -10.87 -5.83
N THR A 118 13.42 -11.85 -4.93
CA THR A 118 13.03 -13.24 -5.21
C THR A 118 11.52 -13.37 -5.42
N ASP A 119 10.72 -12.73 -4.58
CA ASP A 119 9.26 -12.90 -4.58
C ASP A 119 8.56 -11.94 -5.57
N PHE A 120 9.12 -10.74 -5.82
CA PHE A 120 8.49 -9.71 -6.66
C PHE A 120 9.31 -9.27 -7.87
N GLY A 121 10.54 -9.77 -8.03
CA GLY A 121 11.43 -9.43 -9.11
C GLY A 121 12.10 -8.07 -8.95
N THR A 122 13.15 -7.84 -9.74
CA THR A 122 13.99 -6.62 -9.72
C THR A 122 13.43 -5.48 -10.58
N LYS A 123 12.39 -5.74 -11.38
CA LYS A 123 11.79 -4.74 -12.27
C LYS A 123 10.82 -3.84 -11.50
N VAL A 124 11.32 -2.67 -11.11
CA VAL A 124 10.53 -1.64 -10.41
C VAL A 124 10.08 -0.55 -11.38
N ALA A 125 8.77 -0.33 -11.47
CA ALA A 125 8.23 0.81 -12.21
C ALA A 125 8.36 2.10 -11.40
N VAL A 126 8.50 3.25 -12.06
CA VAL A 126 8.58 4.56 -11.41
C VAL A 126 7.42 5.40 -11.91
N VAL A 127 6.56 5.84 -11.00
CA VAL A 127 5.27 6.46 -11.33
C VAL A 127 5.01 7.72 -10.51
N ASN A 128 4.16 8.60 -11.04
CA ASN A 128 3.70 9.83 -10.37
C ASN A 128 4.84 10.78 -9.93
N VAL A 129 5.89 10.89 -10.75
CA VAL A 129 7.12 11.66 -10.47
C VAL A 129 6.92 13.18 -10.35
N GLY A 130 5.75 13.70 -10.71
CA GLY A 130 5.48 15.14 -10.69
C GLY A 130 5.62 15.79 -9.31
N SER A 131 5.37 15.04 -8.23
CA SER A 131 5.53 15.49 -6.84
C SER A 131 6.83 15.01 -6.18
N ALA A 132 7.77 14.43 -6.94
CA ALA A 132 9.07 14.06 -6.40
C ALA A 132 9.81 15.28 -5.86
N LEU A 133 10.60 15.06 -4.82
CA LEU A 133 11.42 16.08 -4.16
C LEU A 133 12.75 16.23 -4.88
N GLY A 134 13.30 17.44 -4.86
CA GLY A 134 14.59 17.77 -5.48
C GLY A 134 14.55 17.81 -7.01
N GLU A 135 15.70 18.15 -7.59
CA GLU A 135 15.93 18.16 -9.03
C GLU A 135 17.27 17.47 -9.35
N PRO A 136 17.39 16.77 -10.50
CA PRO A 136 16.33 16.51 -11.47
C PRO A 136 15.34 15.45 -10.96
N LYS A 137 14.05 15.62 -11.27
CA LYS A 137 13.03 14.62 -10.93
C LYS A 137 13.32 13.23 -11.52
N PRO A 138 12.89 12.14 -10.86
CA PRO A 138 13.05 10.78 -11.38
C PRO A 138 12.33 10.60 -12.73
N ARG A 139 12.91 9.79 -13.62
CA ARG A 139 12.28 9.47 -14.89
C ARG A 139 11.20 8.40 -14.72
N ALA A 140 9.96 8.73 -15.10
CA ALA A 140 8.86 7.77 -15.10
C ALA A 140 9.15 6.59 -16.05
N ARG A 141 8.84 5.36 -15.63
CA ARG A 141 9.03 4.13 -16.42
C ARG A 141 8.11 3.01 -15.99
N GLY A 142 7.81 2.09 -16.91
CA GLY A 142 7.09 0.84 -16.61
C GLY A 142 5.57 0.98 -16.38
N PHE A 143 5.00 2.18 -16.53
CA PHE A 143 3.58 2.47 -16.27
C PHE A 143 2.63 1.56 -17.06
N LEU A 144 2.85 1.39 -18.38
CA LEU A 144 2.00 0.53 -19.21
C LEU A 144 1.97 -0.92 -18.69
N GLY A 145 3.13 -1.47 -18.31
CA GLY A 145 3.23 -2.82 -17.76
C GLY A 145 2.58 -2.96 -16.38
N VAL A 146 2.54 -1.89 -15.57
CA VAL A 146 1.79 -1.84 -14.31
C VAL A 146 0.29 -1.88 -14.59
N CYS A 147 -0.20 -1.06 -15.52
CA CYS A 147 -1.61 -1.00 -15.92
C CYS A 147 -2.10 -2.36 -16.45
N LEU A 148 -1.37 -2.98 -17.39
CA LEU A 148 -1.74 -4.29 -17.95
C LEU A 148 -1.84 -5.38 -16.89
N ARG A 149 -0.88 -5.43 -15.96
CA ARG A 149 -0.89 -6.39 -14.85
C ARG A 149 -2.00 -6.12 -13.85
N LEU A 150 -2.30 -4.84 -13.58
CA LEU A 150 -3.42 -4.46 -12.72
C LEU A 150 -4.75 -4.88 -13.34
N VAL A 151 -4.97 -4.62 -14.63
CA VAL A 151 -6.17 -5.08 -15.36
C VAL A 151 -6.29 -6.61 -15.29
N ARG A 152 -5.20 -7.35 -15.53
CA ARG A 152 -5.20 -8.81 -15.42
C ARG A 152 -5.53 -9.31 -14.01
N MET A 153 -5.02 -8.63 -12.97
CA MET A 153 -5.32 -8.92 -11.57
C MET A 153 -6.80 -8.70 -11.26
N LEU A 154 -7.36 -7.55 -11.67
CA LEU A 154 -8.76 -7.19 -11.47
C LEU A 154 -9.69 -8.17 -12.19
N ALA A 155 -9.48 -8.39 -13.50
CA ALA A 155 -10.28 -9.31 -14.30
C ALA A 155 -10.24 -10.74 -13.72
N GLY A 156 -9.06 -11.22 -13.35
CA GLY A 156 -8.89 -12.55 -12.75
C GLY A 156 -9.58 -12.69 -11.40
N SER A 157 -9.63 -11.62 -10.59
CA SER A 157 -10.29 -11.62 -9.29
C SER A 157 -11.82 -11.51 -9.40
N LEU A 158 -12.31 -10.73 -10.38
CA LEU A 158 -13.74 -10.62 -10.67
C LEU A 158 -14.29 -11.95 -11.20
N PHE A 159 -13.60 -12.56 -12.17
CA PHE A 159 -14.00 -13.84 -12.77
C PHE A 159 -14.06 -14.98 -11.76
N ARG A 160 -13.09 -15.06 -10.84
CA ARG A 160 -13.05 -16.10 -9.80
C ARG A 160 -13.89 -15.81 -8.56
N GLY A 161 -14.51 -14.63 -8.47
CA GLY A 161 -15.20 -14.18 -7.26
C GLY A 161 -14.29 -13.91 -6.06
N SER A 162 -12.96 -14.06 -6.20
CA SER A 162 -12.00 -13.91 -5.10
C SER A 162 -11.92 -12.49 -4.55
N TRP A 163 -12.54 -11.51 -5.21
CA TRP A 163 -12.68 -10.14 -4.69
C TRP A 163 -13.45 -10.09 -3.36
N ARG A 164 -14.27 -11.11 -3.05
CA ARG A 164 -14.96 -11.28 -1.76
C ARG A 164 -14.05 -11.82 -0.66
N GLY A 165 -12.92 -12.42 -0.99
CA GLY A 165 -12.00 -13.08 -0.05
C GLY A 165 -10.98 -12.15 0.59
N SER A 166 -11.29 -10.85 0.70
CA SER A 166 -10.38 -9.88 1.31
C SER A 166 -10.49 -9.93 2.83
N PRO A 167 -9.39 -10.05 3.59
CA PRO A 167 -9.46 -9.99 5.05
C PRO A 167 -9.73 -8.56 5.58
N LEU A 168 -9.72 -7.56 4.70
CA LEU A 168 -9.81 -6.12 5.03
C LEU A 168 -11.25 -5.59 4.99
N PHE A 169 -12.14 -6.29 4.29
CA PHE A 169 -13.53 -5.89 4.08
C PHE A 169 -14.47 -6.97 4.60
N ASP A 170 -15.65 -6.56 5.07
CA ASP A 170 -16.71 -7.49 5.45
C ASP A 170 -17.46 -8.00 4.21
N GLU A 171 -18.42 -8.92 4.43
CA GLU A 171 -19.23 -9.50 3.36
C GLU A 171 -20.09 -8.46 2.61
N SER A 172 -20.38 -7.31 3.25
CA SER A 172 -21.10 -6.19 2.65
C SER A 172 -20.21 -5.29 1.79
N GLY A 173 -18.88 -5.50 1.83
CA GLY A 173 -17.89 -4.70 1.13
C GLY A 173 -17.49 -3.42 1.87
N LYS A 174 -17.85 -3.29 3.15
CA LYS A 174 -17.37 -2.19 4.01
C LYS A 174 -16.03 -2.57 4.64
N PRO A 175 -15.13 -1.61 4.90
CA PRO A 175 -13.91 -1.87 5.65
C PRO A 175 -14.25 -2.42 7.04
N ARG A 176 -13.56 -3.48 7.48
CA ARG A 176 -13.79 -4.07 8.82
C ARG A 176 -13.37 -3.15 9.97
N ILE A 177 -12.56 -2.13 9.67
CA ILE A 177 -12.10 -1.12 10.62
C ILE A 177 -12.57 0.25 10.15
N THR A 178 -13.20 1.00 11.06
CA THR A 178 -13.68 2.35 10.80
C THR A 178 -12.51 3.29 10.48
N PRO A 179 -12.48 3.92 9.29
CA PRO A 179 -11.38 4.80 8.93
C PRO A 179 -11.38 6.11 9.72
N ARG A 180 -10.22 6.53 10.23
CA ARG A 180 -9.99 7.89 10.70
C ARG A 180 -9.66 8.78 9.50
N VAL A 181 -10.42 9.86 9.31
CA VAL A 181 -10.11 10.87 8.29
C VAL A 181 -9.25 11.95 8.93
N LEU A 182 -8.19 12.37 8.25
CA LEU A 182 -7.39 13.51 8.68
C LEU A 182 -8.21 14.79 8.67
N SER A 183 -8.01 15.64 9.68
CA SER A 183 -8.49 17.02 9.62
C SER A 183 -7.80 17.80 8.50
N ALA A 184 -8.38 18.94 8.10
CA ALA A 184 -7.77 19.80 7.09
C ALA A 184 -6.35 20.26 7.51
N GLU A 185 -6.16 20.53 8.80
CA GLU A 185 -4.86 20.91 9.36
C GLU A 185 -3.87 19.75 9.34
N GLU A 186 -4.27 18.56 9.79
CA GLU A 186 -3.40 17.37 9.73
C GLU A 186 -2.98 17.05 8.30
N LEU A 187 -3.92 17.16 7.34
CA LEU A 187 -3.64 16.95 5.93
C LEU A 187 -2.67 18.00 5.38
N ALA A 188 -2.87 19.28 5.71
CA ALA A 188 -1.97 20.35 5.30
C ALA A 188 -0.57 20.11 5.85
N ASN A 189 -0.46 19.77 7.14
CA ASN A 189 0.80 19.45 7.81
C ASN A 189 1.50 18.27 7.13
N ALA A 190 0.78 17.19 6.83
CA ALA A 190 1.32 16.02 6.14
C ALA A 190 1.75 16.30 4.69
N LYS A 191 1.13 17.29 4.03
CA LYS A 191 1.48 17.69 2.66
C LYS A 191 2.58 18.73 2.56
N ARG A 192 3.00 19.35 3.67
CA ARG A 192 4.13 20.27 3.66
C ARG A 192 5.38 19.55 3.16
N HIS A 193 5.99 20.12 2.13
CA HIS A 193 7.32 19.71 1.70
C HIS A 193 8.34 20.16 2.75
N PRO A 194 9.34 19.33 3.08
CA PRO A 194 10.50 19.81 3.83
C PRO A 194 11.25 20.88 3.04
#